data_AF-A0A326GSZ5-F1
#
_entry.id   AF-A0A326GSZ5-F1
#
_cell.length_a   1.000
_cell.length_b   1.000
_cell.length_c   1.000
_cell.angle_alpha   90.00
_cell.angle_beta   90.00
_cell.angle_gamma   90.00
#
_symmetry.space_group_name_H-M   'P 1'
#
loop_
_entity.id
_entity.type
_entity.pdbx_description
1 polymer ?
#
loop_
_entity_poly.entity_id
_entity_poly.type
_entity_poly.pdbx_seq_one_letter_code
_entity_poly.pdbx_strand_id
1 'polypeptide(L)'
;MIKFLQDYTTKSAPAEVFKVDQEVERSPESELYFVRLGVAGFLVDGKVLNEDYEPIVREPVAIVVTTDRRFADTGRGGEVIGLDAPARASSGPGTAAVFAGQPDSIGLSETEVAQLRADLAHAIDRENHGTGRIDELTEELETVRANLATITTDRDKLTGDLTALQNDLQTARTDLTAVEGLRAENVDLAAQLKGANASLEKAEARVAELEAAAAKSTTSRAK
;
A
#
# COMPACT_ATOMS: atom_id res chain seq x y z
N MET A 1 -13.07 -6.80 3.67
CA MET A 1 -13.05 -7.84 4.73
C MET A 1 -11.74 -8.60 4.63
N ILE A 2 -11.10 -8.87 5.77
CA ILE A 2 -9.81 -9.58 5.84
C ILE A 2 -9.92 -10.84 6.69
N LYS A 3 -9.03 -11.80 6.42
CA LYS A 3 -8.84 -13.02 7.21
C LYS A 3 -7.43 -13.07 7.76
N PHE A 4 -7.30 -13.20 9.08
CA PHE A 4 -6.00 -13.29 9.73
C PHE A 4 -5.32 -14.62 9.41
N LEU A 5 -4.04 -14.55 9.04
CA LEU A 5 -3.20 -15.68 8.66
C LEU A 5 -2.44 -16.26 9.86
N GLN A 6 -2.33 -15.48 10.94
CA GLN A 6 -1.67 -15.85 12.19
C GLN A 6 -2.26 -15.06 13.36
N ASP A 7 -1.99 -15.51 14.58
CA ASP A 7 -2.38 -14.78 15.79
C ASP A 7 -1.66 -13.42 15.83
N TYR A 8 -2.42 -12.34 16.03
CA TYR A 8 -1.88 -10.97 16.01
C TYR A 8 -2.51 -10.13 17.12
N THR A 9 -1.68 -9.42 17.89
CA THR A 9 -2.13 -8.46 18.91
C THR A 9 -1.70 -7.06 18.51
N THR A 10 -2.65 -6.14 18.40
CA THR A 10 -2.39 -4.75 18.02
C THR A 10 -1.64 -4.02 19.13
N LYS A 11 -0.80 -3.05 18.75
CA LYS A 11 -0.10 -2.16 19.70
C LYS A 11 -0.93 -0.94 20.14
N SER A 12 -2.21 -0.87 19.78
CA SER A 12 -3.13 0.20 20.20
C SER A 12 -3.54 0.07 21.67
N ALA A 13 -4.00 1.17 22.26
CA ALA A 13 -4.67 1.17 23.57
C ALA A 13 -6.15 1.56 23.36
N PRO A 14 -7.11 0.64 23.55
CA PRO A 14 -6.96 -0.74 24.02
C PRO A 14 -6.37 -1.70 22.97
N ALA A 15 -5.69 -2.74 23.44
CA ALA A 15 -5.09 -3.76 22.58
C ALA A 15 -6.15 -4.77 22.15
N GLU A 16 -6.24 -5.00 20.84
CA GLU A 16 -7.11 -5.98 20.21
C GLU A 16 -6.31 -7.23 19.85
N VAL A 17 -6.90 -8.41 20.09
CA VAL A 17 -6.30 -9.72 19.80
C VAL A 17 -7.09 -10.40 18.69
N PHE A 18 -6.40 -10.79 17.63
CA PHE A 18 -6.94 -11.53 16.51
C PHE A 18 -6.32 -12.91 16.44
N LYS A 19 -7.13 -13.92 16.14
CA LYS A 19 -6.68 -15.31 15.98
C LYS A 19 -6.50 -15.68 14.52
N VAL A 20 -5.67 -16.68 14.25
CA VAL A 20 -5.59 -17.31 12.94
C VAL A 20 -6.99 -17.74 12.46
N ASP A 21 -7.25 -17.51 11.17
CA ASP A 21 -8.53 -17.75 10.48
C ASP A 21 -9.72 -16.92 10.95
N GLN A 22 -9.51 -15.95 11.84
CA GLN A 22 -10.54 -14.99 12.19
C GLN A 22 -10.79 -14.03 11.03
N GLU A 23 -12.06 -13.91 10.65
CA GLU A 23 -12.54 -12.99 9.63
C GLU A 23 -13.06 -11.71 10.30
N VAL A 24 -12.58 -10.56 9.83
CA VAL A 24 -12.88 -9.27 10.43
C VAL A 24 -13.18 -8.26 9.33
N GLU A 25 -14.26 -7.51 9.51
CA GLU A 25 -14.61 -6.37 8.66
C GLU A 25 -14.03 -5.09 9.27
N ARG A 26 -13.24 -4.34 8.50
CA ARG A 26 -12.56 -3.11 8.94
C ARG A 26 -12.61 -2.04 7.85
N SER A 27 -12.13 -0.83 8.18
CA SER A 27 -11.93 0.20 7.16
C SER A 27 -10.89 -0.27 6.12
N PRO A 28 -11.01 0.15 4.84
CA PRO A 28 -10.07 -0.24 3.79
C PRO A 28 -8.59 0.04 4.15
N GLU A 29 -8.34 1.14 4.85
CA GLU A 29 -7.01 1.54 5.33
C GLU A 29 -6.43 0.55 6.36
N SER A 30 -7.27 0.08 7.28
CA SER A 30 -6.86 -0.89 8.30
C SER A 30 -6.67 -2.28 7.68
N GLU A 31 -7.52 -2.65 6.71
CA GLU A 31 -7.40 -3.90 5.98
C GLU A 31 -6.06 -3.97 5.25
N LEU A 32 -5.74 -2.93 4.48
CA LEU A 32 -4.47 -2.83 3.77
C LEU A 32 -3.26 -2.86 4.72
N TYR A 33 -3.38 -2.22 5.89
CA TYR A 33 -2.31 -2.25 6.91
C TYR A 33 -1.97 -3.67 7.37
N PHE A 34 -2.99 -4.49 7.69
CA PHE A 34 -2.75 -5.88 8.13
C PHE A 34 -2.29 -6.79 7.00
N VAL A 35 -2.76 -6.55 5.78
CA VAL A 35 -2.31 -7.30 4.59
C VAL A 35 -0.85 -6.99 4.25
N ARG A 36 -0.44 -5.71 4.30
CA ARG A 36 0.96 -5.29 4.15
C ARG A 36 1.90 -5.88 5.18
N LEU A 37 1.41 -6.03 6.41
CA LEU A 37 2.17 -6.65 7.49
C LEU A 37 2.29 -8.17 7.33
N GLY A 38 1.59 -8.77 6.35
CA GLY A 38 1.56 -10.21 6.11
C GLY A 38 0.81 -11.00 7.19
N VAL A 39 0.09 -10.32 8.08
CA VAL A 39 -0.66 -10.96 9.18
C VAL A 39 -2.09 -11.31 8.78
N ALA A 40 -2.60 -10.74 7.70
CA ALA A 40 -3.93 -11.01 7.15
C ALA A 40 -3.90 -11.03 5.62
N GLY A 41 -4.96 -11.57 5.00
CA GLY A 41 -5.19 -11.47 3.56
C GLY A 41 -6.62 -11.00 3.27
N PHE A 42 -6.85 -10.45 2.09
CA PHE A 42 -8.19 -10.07 1.63
C PHE A 42 -9.03 -11.32 1.40
N LEU A 43 -10.26 -11.34 1.93
CA LEU A 43 -11.19 -12.43 1.68
C LEU A 43 -12.11 -12.04 0.51
N VAL A 44 -11.88 -12.63 -0.66
CA VAL A 44 -12.68 -12.39 -1.88
C VAL A 44 -13.14 -13.74 -2.42
N ASP A 45 -14.45 -13.93 -2.55
CA ASP A 45 -15.08 -15.17 -3.05
C ASP A 45 -14.59 -16.45 -2.34
N GLY A 46 -14.38 -16.37 -1.03
CA GLY A 46 -13.90 -17.48 -0.20
C GLY A 46 -12.41 -17.80 -0.37
N LYS A 47 -11.66 -17.00 -1.13
CA LYS A 47 -10.21 -17.12 -1.31
C LYS A 47 -9.51 -16.01 -0.53
N VAL A 48 -8.38 -16.35 0.06
CA VAL A 48 -7.52 -15.39 0.77
C VAL A 48 -6.43 -14.90 -0.17
N LEU A 49 -6.39 -13.59 -0.40
CA LEU A 49 -5.50 -12.94 -1.36
C LEU A 49 -4.49 -12.02 -0.64
N ASN A 50 -3.32 -11.79 -1.23
CA ASN A 50 -2.30 -10.85 -0.74
C ASN A 50 -2.61 -9.40 -1.19
N GLU A 51 -1.68 -8.45 -0.93
CA GLU A 51 -1.82 -7.04 -1.35
C GLU A 51 -2.03 -6.90 -2.86
N ASP A 52 -1.42 -7.78 -3.64
CA ASP A 52 -1.47 -7.80 -5.11
C ASP A 52 -2.65 -8.62 -5.66
N TYR A 53 -3.60 -9.02 -4.80
CA TYR A 53 -4.75 -9.85 -5.13
C TYR A 53 -4.41 -11.26 -5.65
N GLU A 54 -3.21 -11.76 -5.35
CA GLU A 54 -2.80 -13.12 -5.67
C GLU A 54 -3.20 -14.09 -4.56
N PRO A 55 -3.63 -15.33 -4.90
CA PRO A 55 -4.02 -16.32 -3.91
C PRO A 55 -2.87 -16.71 -2.98
N ILE A 56 -3.10 -16.58 -1.66
CA ILE A 56 -2.16 -17.05 -0.65
C ILE A 56 -2.37 -18.56 -0.47
N VAL A 57 -1.48 -19.35 -1.06
CA VAL A 57 -1.43 -20.79 -0.82
C VAL A 57 -0.75 -21.04 0.52
N ARG A 58 -1.53 -21.44 1.53
CA ARG A 58 -0.95 -21.97 2.77
C ARG A 58 -0.45 -23.38 2.48
N GLU A 59 0.85 -23.53 2.26
CA GLU A 59 1.47 -24.83 2.46
C GLU A 59 1.36 -25.15 3.96
N PRO A 60 0.66 -26.22 4.36
CA PRO A 60 0.74 -26.67 5.74
C PRO A 60 2.19 -27.11 5.95
N VAL A 61 2.97 -26.28 6.64
CA VAL A 61 4.25 -26.71 7.17
C VAL A 61 3.91 -27.79 8.18
N ALA A 62 3.99 -29.06 7.75
CA ALA A 62 4.03 -30.17 8.65
C ALA A 62 5.27 -29.94 9.52
N ILE A 63 5.06 -29.45 10.74
CA ILE A 63 6.07 -29.50 11.78
C ILE A 63 6.30 -30.99 11.99
N VAL A 64 7.31 -31.53 11.31
CA VAL A 64 7.91 -32.79 11.71
C VAL A 64 8.51 -32.50 13.06
N VAL A 65 7.76 -32.81 14.11
CA VAL A 65 8.29 -32.94 15.46
C VAL A 65 9.22 -34.14 15.41
N THR A 66 10.47 -33.90 14.99
CA THR A 66 11.55 -34.81 15.34
C THR A 66 11.67 -34.69 16.85
N THR A 67 11.21 -35.70 17.58
CA THR A 67 11.51 -35.90 18.99
C THR A 67 12.99 -36.26 19.16
N ASP A 68 13.88 -35.43 18.62
CA ASP A 68 15.31 -35.57 18.85
C ASP A 68 15.72 -34.62 19.99
N ARG A 69 15.60 -35.14 21.21
CA ARG A 69 15.97 -34.48 22.47
C ARG A 69 17.50 -34.38 22.63
N ARG A 70 18.22 -33.86 21.64
CA ARG A 70 19.69 -33.74 21.74
C ARG A 70 20.21 -32.35 22.05
N PHE A 71 19.35 -31.34 22.13
CA PHE A 71 19.79 -29.96 22.37
C PHE A 71 18.88 -29.17 23.30
N ALA A 72 18.41 -29.81 24.38
CA ALA A 72 17.82 -29.09 25.50
C ALA A 72 18.76 -29.17 26.70
N ASP A 73 19.47 -28.06 26.88
CA ASP A 73 19.73 -27.42 28.17
C ASP A 73 21.03 -27.74 28.94
N THR A 74 21.61 -26.64 29.44
CA THR A 74 22.74 -26.51 30.38
C THR A 74 24.13 -26.90 29.83
N GLY A 75 25.17 -26.07 29.82
CA GLY A 75 25.51 -24.99 30.73
C GLY A 75 26.72 -25.42 31.59
N ARG A 76 27.93 -25.01 31.18
CA ARG A 76 29.17 -24.90 31.98
C ARG A 76 29.78 -26.17 32.60
N GLY A 77 31.11 -26.18 32.61
CA GLY A 77 31.93 -26.87 33.62
C GLY A 77 32.56 -28.15 33.12
N GLY A 78 33.89 -28.18 33.06
CA GLY A 78 34.62 -29.39 32.73
C GLY A 78 34.50 -30.45 33.82
N GLU A 79 34.48 -31.72 33.41
CA GLU A 79 34.92 -32.84 34.22
C GLU A 79 35.30 -34.02 33.31
N VAL A 80 36.54 -34.48 33.50
CA VAL A 80 37.09 -35.83 33.31
C VAL A 80 36.40 -36.78 32.32
N ILE A 81 37.08 -37.02 31.20
CA ILE A 81 36.95 -38.27 30.43
C ILE A 81 37.31 -39.41 31.38
N GLY A 82 36.30 -40.20 31.75
CA GLY A 82 36.45 -41.39 32.58
C GLY A 82 37.40 -42.41 31.95
N LEU A 83 38.33 -42.89 32.78
CA LEU A 83 39.00 -44.18 32.61
C LEU A 83 37.92 -45.27 32.52
N ASP A 84 37.56 -45.72 31.31
CA ASP A 84 37.02 -47.07 31.03
C ASP A 84 36.62 -47.23 29.55
N ALA A 85 37.55 -46.94 28.64
CA ALA A 85 37.47 -47.45 27.27
C ALA A 85 38.55 -48.55 27.11
N PRO A 86 38.18 -49.81 26.80
CA PRO A 86 39.14 -50.91 26.74
C PRO A 86 40.15 -50.70 25.60
N ALA A 87 41.43 -50.89 25.93
CA ALA A 87 42.55 -50.86 25.00
C ALA A 87 42.37 -51.88 23.88
N ARG A 88 42.29 -51.42 22.62
CA ARG A 88 42.45 -52.30 21.46
C ARG A 88 43.92 -52.66 21.31
N ALA A 89 44.29 -53.82 21.84
CA ALA A 89 45.49 -54.53 21.42
C ALA A 89 45.29 -55.03 19.97
N SER A 90 46.19 -54.63 19.08
CA SER A 90 46.31 -55.19 17.74
C SER A 90 47.80 -55.30 17.41
N SER A 91 48.42 -56.30 18.04
CA SER A 91 49.70 -56.86 17.67
C SER A 91 49.61 -57.57 16.31
N GLY A 92 50.30 -57.04 15.31
CA GLY A 92 50.67 -57.73 14.07
C GLY A 92 52.18 -57.64 13.88
N PRO A 93 52.85 -58.71 13.43
CA PRO A 93 54.31 -58.85 13.48
C PRO A 93 55.00 -57.89 12.52
N GLY A 94 56.08 -57.27 13.03
CA GLY A 94 56.84 -56.25 12.32
C GLY A 94 57.44 -56.73 11.01
N THR A 95 56.99 -56.14 9.91
CA THR A 95 57.89 -55.77 8.83
C THR A 95 58.43 -54.39 9.17
N ALA A 96 59.72 -54.34 9.52
CA ALA A 96 60.46 -53.08 9.47
C ALA A 96 60.42 -52.60 8.02
N ALA A 97 59.40 -51.80 7.69
CA ALA A 97 59.45 -50.96 6.52
C ALA A 97 60.63 -50.03 6.76
N VAL A 98 61.74 -50.43 6.15
CA VAL A 98 62.90 -49.60 5.88
C VAL A 98 62.35 -48.29 5.32
N PHE A 99 62.30 -47.24 6.16
CA PHE A 99 62.13 -45.86 5.73
C PHE A 99 63.42 -45.43 5.00
N ALA A 100 63.71 -46.08 3.88
CA ALA A 100 64.67 -45.61 2.89
C ALA A 100 63.85 -44.88 1.82
N GLY A 101 63.58 -43.62 2.11
CA GLY A 101 62.84 -42.71 1.26
C GLY A 101 62.61 -41.45 2.06
N GLN A 102 63.44 -40.44 1.84
CA GLN A 102 63.39 -39.10 2.41
C GLN A 102 61.97 -38.61 2.77
N PRO A 103 61.77 -37.90 3.90
CA PRO A 103 60.65 -36.98 4.03
C PRO A 103 60.96 -35.73 3.18
N ASP A 104 60.99 -35.85 1.85
CA ASP A 104 61.46 -34.79 0.96
C ASP A 104 60.42 -33.71 0.65
N SER A 105 59.22 -33.76 1.22
CA SER A 105 58.22 -32.72 0.99
C SER A 105 57.36 -32.47 2.22
N ILE A 106 57.93 -31.74 3.17
CA ILE A 106 57.18 -31.02 4.21
C ILE A 106 56.68 -29.65 3.68
N GLY A 107 56.92 -29.36 2.39
CA GLY A 107 56.53 -28.12 1.71
C GLY A 107 55.67 -28.39 0.48
N LEU A 108 54.82 -27.42 0.14
CA LEU A 108 54.04 -27.42 -1.10
C LEU A 108 54.97 -27.48 -2.31
N SER A 109 54.58 -28.23 -3.33
CA SER A 109 55.24 -28.22 -4.63
C SER A 109 55.11 -26.85 -5.30
N GLU A 110 56.05 -26.51 -6.18
CA GLU A 110 56.01 -25.27 -6.96
C GLU A 110 54.72 -25.14 -7.78
N THR A 111 54.18 -26.27 -8.25
CA THR A 111 52.89 -26.36 -8.95
C THR A 111 51.69 -26.01 -8.06
N GLU A 112 51.67 -26.48 -6.81
CA GLU A 112 50.59 -26.13 -5.86
C GLU A 112 50.66 -24.65 -5.48
N VAL A 113 51.87 -24.11 -5.30
CA VAL A 113 52.05 -22.67 -5.05
C VAL A 113 51.59 -21.83 -6.25
N ALA A 114 51.88 -22.26 -7.48
CA ALA A 114 51.40 -21.59 -8.68
C ALA A 114 49.87 -21.64 -8.79
N GLN A 115 49.25 -22.78 -8.49
CA GLN A 115 47.79 -22.93 -8.50
C GLN A 115 47.13 -22.03 -7.46
N LEU A 116 47.63 -22.01 -6.21
CA LEU A 116 47.10 -21.15 -5.16
C LEU A 116 47.21 -19.66 -5.52
N ARG A 117 48.28 -19.24 -6.22
CA ARG A 117 48.40 -17.87 -6.73
C ARG A 117 47.35 -17.55 -7.79
N ALA A 118 47.07 -18.49 -8.70
CA ALA A 118 46.03 -18.32 -9.71
C ALA A 118 44.63 -18.27 -9.08
N ASP A 119 44.34 -19.15 -8.12
CA ASP A 119 43.07 -19.16 -7.39
C ASP A 119 42.86 -17.87 -6.59
N LEU A 120 43.92 -17.36 -5.95
CA LEU A 120 43.90 -16.08 -5.24
C LEU A 120 43.65 -14.92 -6.20
N ALA A 121 44.31 -14.87 -7.35
CA ALA A 121 44.05 -13.85 -8.36
C ALA A 121 42.58 -13.88 -8.83
N HIS A 122 42.05 -15.06 -9.12
CA HIS A 122 40.64 -15.23 -9.46
C HIS A 122 39.66 -14.85 -8.34
N ALA A 123 40.03 -15.07 -7.08
CA ALA A 123 39.23 -14.63 -5.94
C ALA A 123 39.20 -13.10 -5.83
N ILE A 124 40.35 -12.44 -5.99
CA ILE A 124 40.48 -10.98 -5.99
C ILE A 124 39.65 -10.37 -7.13
N ASP A 125 39.73 -10.94 -8.34
CA ASP A 125 38.96 -10.43 -9.48
C ASP A 125 37.45 -10.55 -9.27
N ARG A 126 36.98 -11.67 -8.69
CA ARG A 126 35.57 -11.84 -8.35
C ARG A 126 35.11 -10.88 -7.26
N GLU A 127 35.94 -10.65 -6.25
CA GLU A 127 35.66 -9.68 -5.20
C GLU A 127 35.54 -8.27 -5.78
N ASN A 128 36.51 -7.83 -6.58
CA ASN A 128 36.48 -6.53 -7.25
C ASN A 128 35.24 -6.35 -8.14
N HIS A 129 34.85 -7.40 -8.89
CA HIS A 129 33.63 -7.36 -9.70
C HIS A 129 32.37 -7.27 -8.83
N GLY A 130 32.35 -7.99 -7.70
CA GLY A 130 31.27 -7.91 -6.72
C GLY A 130 31.13 -6.51 -6.12
N THR A 131 32.25 -5.88 -5.74
CA THR A 131 32.27 -4.50 -5.26
C THR A 131 31.74 -3.53 -6.31
N GLY A 132 32.19 -3.63 -7.57
CA GLY A 132 31.69 -2.79 -8.65
C GLY A 132 30.18 -2.93 -8.87
N ARG A 133 29.65 -4.16 -8.79
CA ARG A 133 28.20 -4.39 -8.91
C ARG A 133 27.42 -3.78 -7.74
N ILE A 134 27.96 -3.82 -6.53
CA ILE A 134 27.34 -3.21 -5.35
C ILE A 134 27.28 -1.68 -5.50
N ASP A 135 28.35 -1.06 -6.02
CA ASP A 135 28.39 0.37 -6.28
C ASP A 135 27.34 0.77 -7.33
N GLU A 136 27.28 0.04 -8.46
CA GLU A 136 26.26 0.25 -9.51
C GLU A 136 24.83 0.17 -8.95
N LEU A 137 24.52 -0.89 -8.19
CA LEU A 137 23.18 -1.08 -7.60
C LEU A 137 22.86 0.00 -6.55
N THR A 138 23.86 0.51 -5.85
CA THR A 138 23.69 1.59 -4.88
C THR A 138 23.30 2.89 -5.59
N GLU A 139 23.95 3.22 -6.71
CA GLU A 139 23.61 4.39 -7.53
C GLU A 139 22.22 4.28 -8.16
N GLU A 140 21.86 3.09 -8.68
CA GLU A 140 20.52 2.81 -9.20
C GLU A 140 19.45 2.98 -8.11
N LEU A 141 19.71 2.48 -6.89
CA LEU A 141 18.78 2.60 -5.77
C LEU A 141 18.56 4.05 -5.36
N GLU A 142 19.62 4.87 -5.29
CA GLU A 142 19.50 6.30 -5.00
C GLU A 142 18.70 7.04 -6.10
N THR A 143 18.92 6.67 -7.36
CA THR A 143 18.14 7.23 -8.48
C THR A 143 16.65 6.88 -8.36
N VAL A 144 16.33 5.62 -8.06
CA VAL A 144 14.94 5.17 -7.86
C VAL A 144 14.29 5.90 -6.68
N ARG A 145 15.02 6.09 -5.57
CA ARG A 145 14.53 6.84 -4.40
C ARG A 145 14.21 8.30 -4.75
N ALA A 146 15.08 8.97 -5.51
CA ALA A 146 14.86 10.34 -5.96
C ALA A 146 13.63 10.45 -6.89
N ASN A 147 13.47 9.51 -7.82
CA ASN A 147 12.32 9.44 -8.70
C ASN A 147 11.02 9.21 -7.92
N LEU A 148 11.03 8.30 -6.94
CA LEU A 148 9.87 8.03 -6.09
C LEU A 148 9.45 9.27 -5.27
N ALA A 149 10.41 10.02 -4.74
CA ALA A 149 10.13 11.26 -4.02
C ALA A 149 9.48 12.32 -4.93
N THR A 150 9.96 12.42 -6.17
CA THR A 150 9.38 13.31 -7.19
C THR A 150 7.95 12.91 -7.53
N ILE A 151 7.71 11.64 -7.83
CA ILE A 151 6.38 11.11 -8.14
C ILE A 151 5.40 11.31 -6.98
N THR A 152 5.87 11.14 -5.74
CA THR A 152 5.05 11.38 -4.54
C THR A 152 4.60 12.84 -4.46
N THR A 153 5.52 13.77 -4.71
CA THR A 153 5.25 15.21 -4.72
C THR A 153 4.25 15.58 -5.82
N ASP A 154 4.43 15.06 -7.02
CA ASP A 154 3.52 15.31 -8.15
C ASP A 154 2.11 14.74 -7.88
N ARG A 155 2.03 13.55 -7.29
CA ARG A 155 0.76 12.94 -6.87
C ARG A 155 0.03 13.79 -5.85
N ASP A 156 0.73 14.31 -4.85
CA ASP A 156 0.14 15.17 -3.81
C ASP A 156 -0.40 16.46 -4.43
N LYS A 157 0.36 17.06 -5.36
CA LYS A 157 -0.10 18.24 -6.11
C LYS A 157 -1.36 17.96 -6.93
N LEU A 158 -1.38 16.88 -7.71
CA LEU A 158 -2.54 16.48 -8.50
C LEU A 158 -3.78 16.21 -7.63
N THR A 159 -3.59 15.67 -6.43
CA THR A 159 -4.67 15.47 -5.45
C THR A 159 -5.24 16.81 -4.97
N GLY A 160 -4.38 17.78 -4.73
CA GLY A 160 -4.78 19.15 -4.40
C GLY A 160 -5.55 19.83 -5.54
N ASP A 161 -5.03 19.74 -6.76
CA ASP A 161 -5.66 20.31 -7.96
C ASP A 161 -7.05 19.69 -8.22
N LEU A 162 -7.18 18.37 -8.05
CA LEU A 162 -8.47 17.67 -8.18
C LEU A 162 -9.49 18.17 -7.16
N THR A 163 -9.07 18.38 -5.91
CA THR A 163 -9.93 18.89 -4.84
C THR A 163 -10.41 20.31 -5.15
N ALA A 164 -9.51 21.17 -5.65
CA ALA A 164 -9.87 22.53 -6.08
C ALA A 164 -10.91 22.50 -7.20
N LEU A 165 -10.70 21.67 -8.23
CA LEU A 165 -11.62 21.55 -9.35
C LEU A 165 -13.01 21.03 -8.93
N GLN A 166 -13.06 20.12 -7.95
CA GLN A 166 -14.33 19.66 -7.38
C GLN A 166 -15.10 20.78 -6.69
N ASN A 167 -14.41 21.66 -5.94
CA ASN A 167 -15.02 22.82 -5.30
C ASN A 167 -15.52 23.85 -6.33
N ASP A 168 -14.74 24.10 -7.38
CA ASP A 168 -15.14 24.99 -8.47
C ASP A 168 -16.38 24.46 -9.19
N LEU A 169 -16.42 23.15 -9.46
CA LEU A 169 -17.58 22.51 -10.07
C LEU A 169 -18.82 22.61 -9.18
N GLN A 170 -18.68 22.45 -7.86
CA GLN A 170 -19.78 22.63 -6.92
C GLN A 170 -20.29 24.07 -6.93
N THR A 171 -19.39 25.05 -6.92
CA THR A 171 -19.74 26.47 -7.01
C THR A 171 -20.50 26.78 -8.29
N ALA A 172 -20.00 26.32 -9.45
CA ALA A 172 -20.64 26.52 -10.73
C ALA A 172 -22.05 25.88 -10.80
N ARG A 173 -22.27 24.74 -10.13
CA ARG A 173 -23.59 24.12 -10.02
C ARG A 173 -24.55 24.97 -9.20
N THR A 174 -24.08 25.52 -8.07
CA THR A 174 -24.88 26.45 -7.25
C THR A 174 -25.24 27.71 -8.04
N ASP A 175 -24.29 28.29 -8.77
CA ASP A 175 -24.53 29.46 -9.60
C ASP A 175 -25.54 29.17 -10.72
N LEU A 176 -25.47 28.00 -11.36
CA LEU A 176 -26.43 27.58 -12.37
C LEU A 176 -27.85 27.51 -11.80
N THR A 177 -28.03 26.89 -10.62
CA THR A 177 -29.33 26.82 -9.95
C THR A 177 -29.85 28.23 -9.59
N ALA A 178 -28.98 29.14 -9.18
CA ALA A 178 -29.37 30.53 -8.91
C ALA A 178 -29.86 31.25 -10.18
N VAL A 179 -29.17 31.06 -11.30
CA VAL A 179 -29.57 31.62 -12.61
C VAL A 179 -30.92 31.05 -13.07
N GLU A 180 -31.15 29.75 -12.88
CA GLU A 180 -32.44 29.12 -13.19
C GLU A 180 -33.58 29.73 -12.35
N GLY A 181 -33.32 29.98 -11.06
CA GLY A 181 -34.26 30.68 -10.18
C GLY A 181 -34.59 32.09 -10.65
N LEU A 182 -33.58 32.89 -10.98
CA LEU A 182 -33.76 34.25 -11.52
C LEU A 182 -34.51 34.24 -12.86
N ARG A 183 -34.30 33.22 -13.69
CA ARG A 183 -35.03 33.07 -14.95
C ARG A 183 -36.52 32.79 -14.70
N ALA A 184 -36.86 31.94 -13.73
CA ALA A 184 -38.24 31.68 -13.35
C ALA A 184 -38.93 32.95 -12.82
N GLU A 185 -38.25 33.70 -11.94
CA GLU A 185 -38.76 34.98 -11.42
C GLU A 185 -39.03 35.99 -12.55
N ASN A 186 -38.13 36.09 -13.54
CA ASN A 186 -38.36 36.95 -14.70
C ASN A 186 -39.59 36.55 -15.52
N VAL A 187 -39.88 35.25 -15.66
CA VAL A 187 -41.09 34.77 -16.35
C VAL A 187 -42.34 35.19 -15.57
N ASP A 188 -42.33 35.04 -14.25
CA ASP A 188 -43.44 35.44 -13.39
C ASP A 188 -43.66 36.96 -13.43
N LEU A 189 -42.59 37.75 -13.35
CA LEU A 189 -42.66 39.21 -13.48
C LEU A 189 -43.20 39.64 -14.85
N ALA A 190 -42.81 38.99 -15.94
CA ALA A 190 -43.36 39.26 -17.26
C ALA A 190 -44.86 38.96 -17.34
N ALA A 191 -45.32 37.89 -16.70
CA ALA A 191 -46.75 37.56 -16.61
C ALA A 191 -47.52 38.59 -15.78
N GLN A 192 -46.96 39.03 -14.64
CA GLN A 192 -47.54 40.09 -13.80
C GLN A 192 -47.66 41.41 -14.56
N LEU A 193 -46.62 41.83 -15.28
CA LEU A 193 -46.64 43.04 -16.11
C LEU A 193 -47.72 42.97 -17.19
N LYS A 194 -47.87 41.83 -17.87
CA LYS A 194 -48.94 41.62 -18.85
C LYS A 194 -50.33 41.74 -18.22
N GLY A 195 -50.52 41.17 -17.02
CA GLY A 195 -51.78 41.26 -16.27
C GLY A 195 -52.10 42.70 -15.79
N ALA A 196 -51.08 43.44 -15.36
CA ALA A 196 -51.21 44.85 -14.98
C ALA A 196 -51.60 45.72 -16.17
N ASN A 197 -50.96 45.53 -17.33
CA ASN A 197 -51.30 46.26 -18.55
C ASN A 197 -52.76 45.99 -18.99
N ALA A 198 -53.21 44.74 -18.97
CA ALA A 198 -54.61 44.42 -19.29
C ALA A 198 -55.60 45.05 -18.29
N SER A 199 -55.21 45.20 -17.03
CA SER A 199 -56.02 45.91 -16.02
C SER A 199 -56.04 47.42 -16.26
N LEU A 200 -54.92 48.00 -16.68
CA LEU A 200 -54.81 49.41 -17.05
C LEU A 200 -55.70 49.72 -18.26
N GLU A 201 -55.64 48.92 -19.33
CA GLU A 201 -56.51 49.09 -20.51
C GLU A 201 -58.00 49.08 -20.14
N LYS A 202 -58.41 48.18 -19.24
CA LYS A 202 -59.80 48.14 -18.71
C LYS A 202 -60.15 49.39 -17.90
N ALA A 203 -59.21 49.89 -17.10
CA ALA A 203 -59.42 51.10 -16.32
C ALA A 203 -59.56 52.33 -17.22
N GLU A 204 -58.71 52.46 -18.24
CA GLU A 204 -58.79 53.51 -19.25
C GLU A 204 -60.13 53.48 -20.00
N ALA A 205 -60.59 52.30 -20.43
CA ALA A 205 -61.89 52.15 -21.05
C ALA A 205 -63.04 52.59 -20.11
N ARG A 206 -62.98 52.22 -18.83
CA ARG A 206 -63.99 52.61 -17.84
C ARG A 206 -63.99 54.11 -17.54
N VAL A 207 -62.82 54.76 -17.53
CA VAL A 207 -62.71 56.22 -17.41
C VAL A 207 -63.39 56.88 -18.61
N ALA A 208 -63.11 56.44 -19.83
CA ALA A 208 -63.75 56.98 -21.04
C ALA A 208 -65.28 56.81 -21.02
N GLU A 209 -65.79 55.66 -20.55
CA GLU A 209 -67.24 55.44 -20.36
C GLU A 209 -67.86 56.41 -19.35
N LEU A 210 -67.18 56.63 -18.22
CA LEU A 210 -67.63 57.56 -17.18
C LEU A 210 -67.63 59.01 -17.66
N GLU A 211 -66.61 59.43 -18.40
CA GLU A 211 -66.53 60.75 -19.03
C GLU A 211 -67.68 60.96 -20.02
N ALA A 212 -67.97 59.97 -20.87
CA ALA A 212 -69.10 60.02 -21.79
C ALA A 212 -70.46 60.08 -21.07
N ALA A 213 -70.61 59.37 -19.95
CA ALA A 213 -71.82 59.41 -19.13
C ALA A 213 -72.00 60.79 -18.44
N ALA A 214 -70.92 61.39 -17.93
CA ALA A 214 -70.95 62.71 -17.32
C ALA A 214 -71.31 63.81 -18.34
N ALA A 215 -70.79 63.74 -19.57
CA ALA A 215 -71.13 64.67 -20.64
C ALA A 215 -72.63 64.61 -21.04
N LYS A 216 -73.22 63.41 -21.05
CA LYS A 216 -74.65 63.23 -21.33
C LYS A 216 -75.55 63.80 -20.23
N SER A 217 -75.22 63.59 -18.96
CA SER A 217 -76.05 64.06 -17.84
C SER A 217 -76.06 65.58 -17.70
N THR A 218 -74.93 66.25 -17.96
CA THR A 218 -74.84 67.72 -17.97
C THR A 218 -75.67 68.33 -19.10
N THR A 219 -75.67 67.71 -20.28
CA THR A 219 -76.49 68.16 -21.42
C THR A 219 -78.00 68.00 -21.16
N SER A 220 -78.43 66.91 -20.51
CA SER A 220 -79.85 66.70 -20.20
C SER A 220 -80.38 67.61 -19.10
N ARG A 221 -79.51 68.17 -18.25
CA ARG A 221 -79.89 69.06 -17.15
C ARG A 221 -80.01 70.53 -17.58
N ALA A 222 -79.45 70.88 -18.75
CA ALA A 222 -79.49 72.24 -19.31
C ALA A 222 -80.66 72.47 -20.30
N LYS A 223 -81.43 71.43 -20.63
CA LYS A 223 -82.67 71.49 -21.42
C LYS A 223 -83.88 71.42 -20.50
#